data_AF-A0A9D4S5W7-F1
#
_entry.id   AF-A0A9D4S5W7-F1
#
_cell.length_a   1.000
_cell.length_b   1.000
_cell.length_c   1.000
_cell.angle_alpha   90.00
_cell.angle_beta   90.00
_cell.angle_gamma   90.00
#
_symmetry.space_group_name_H-M   'P 1'
#
loop_
_entity.id
_entity.type
_entity.pdbx_description
1 polymer ?
#
loop_
_entity_poly.entity_id
_entity_poly.type
_entity_poly.pdbx_seq_one_letter_code
_entity_poly.pdbx_strand_id
1 'polypeptide(L)'
;MFALRTNSKSFIVGFCTCAFLFFFVMMVLRIQPGSVYSSTNPLRNSNPIACKADDNESSNKTANSAGTASDHAGKFSDRIQKVMIHGNGSYNLRPGLRNKDSFSQYGQDKYISNLTEGKRNGFFIEIGAHDGQSLSNTLLLEMKNNWTGLLIEANPNMFPLIASVNRNCYAINCCLGYTNTSLTFTLHGFLTSADVVITAQHRKRMGGANEKVTVECYSLLDVLNVIGTKKVDHFSLDVEGAELYILEAIDWNQIDIDVFTIETDQHRDKIMSFMKDHGYKWLKQLQGDDFFRKRRD
;
A
#
# COMPACT_ATOMS: atom_id res chain seq x y z
N MET A 1 66.34 5.48 36.52
CA MET A 1 67.41 6.10 35.71
C MET A 1 66.76 6.77 34.50
N PHE A 2 67.38 7.82 33.94
CA PHE A 2 66.88 8.64 32.81
C PHE A 2 66.45 7.78 31.60
N ALA A 3 65.39 8.05 30.81
CA ALA A 3 64.77 9.29 30.26
C ALA A 3 65.27 9.69 28.85
N LEU A 4 64.35 9.62 27.88
CA LEU A 4 64.32 10.20 26.53
C LEU A 4 62.81 10.51 26.27
N ARG A 5 62.27 11.70 25.93
CA ARG A 5 62.74 12.92 25.22
C ARG A 5 63.29 12.59 23.82
N THR A 6 62.79 13.10 22.68
CA THR A 6 61.76 14.13 22.35
C THR A 6 61.01 13.69 21.03
N ASN A 7 60.06 14.39 20.39
CA ASN A 7 59.52 15.75 20.53
C ASN A 7 58.07 15.88 20.00
N SER A 8 57.48 17.07 20.10
CA SER A 8 56.14 17.46 19.60
C SER A 8 56.06 17.83 18.10
N LYS A 9 54.87 17.68 17.50
CA LYS A 9 54.18 18.78 16.77
C LYS A 9 52.70 18.46 16.52
N SER A 10 51.82 19.38 16.92
CA SER A 10 50.37 19.29 16.71
C SER A 10 49.99 19.69 15.29
N PHE A 11 49.01 19.00 14.72
CA PHE A 11 48.13 19.58 13.70
C PHE A 11 46.69 19.18 14.03
N ILE A 12 45.91 20.15 14.52
CA ILE A 12 44.47 20.02 14.66
C ILE A 12 43.87 20.37 13.31
N VAL A 13 43.22 19.42 12.67
CA VAL A 13 42.26 19.68 11.58
C VAL A 13 40.97 18.99 11.96
N GLY A 14 40.08 19.72 12.63
CA GLY A 14 38.70 19.28 12.77
C GLY A 14 38.03 19.40 11.41
N PHE A 15 37.54 18.29 10.85
CA PHE A 15 36.61 18.35 9.72
C PHE A 15 35.18 18.23 10.23
N CYS A 16 34.39 19.24 9.90
CA CYS A 16 33.01 19.38 10.32
C CYS A 16 32.08 18.41 9.57
N THR A 17 30.89 18.25 10.11
CA THR A 17 29.84 17.31 9.71
C THR A 17 29.15 17.64 8.37
N CYS A 18 28.37 16.67 7.88
CA CYS A 18 27.25 16.85 6.93
C CYS A 18 27.56 17.44 5.54
N ALA A 19 27.87 16.58 4.55
CA ALA A 19 27.81 16.96 3.13
C ALA A 19 27.46 15.84 2.11
N PHE A 20 27.63 14.54 2.43
CA PHE A 20 27.61 13.47 1.41
C PHE A 20 26.36 12.59 1.34
N LEU A 21 25.32 12.85 2.14
CA LEU A 21 24.05 12.07 2.09
C LEU A 21 22.87 12.82 1.45
N PHE A 22 23.13 13.90 0.70
CA PHE A 22 22.09 14.76 0.12
C PHE A 22 21.90 14.62 -1.40
N PHE A 23 22.72 13.82 -2.09
CA PHE A 23 22.78 13.79 -3.56
C PHE A 23 21.81 12.82 -4.26
N PHE A 24 20.93 12.12 -3.53
CA PHE A 24 19.96 11.18 -4.12
C PHE A 24 18.48 11.54 -3.87
N VAL A 25 18.19 12.69 -3.25
CA VAL A 25 16.83 13.08 -2.80
C VAL A 25 16.24 14.26 -3.60
N MET A 26 16.98 14.86 -4.54
CA MET A 26 16.50 16.01 -5.33
C MET A 26 16.74 15.87 -6.85
N MET A 27 16.12 14.87 -7.50
CA MET A 27 16.10 14.78 -8.97
C MET A 27 14.70 14.53 -9.58
N VAL A 28 13.66 15.11 -8.98
CA VAL A 28 12.46 15.57 -9.70
C VAL A 28 12.07 16.92 -9.10
N LEU A 29 11.61 17.88 -9.93
CA LEU A 29 11.16 19.26 -9.62
C LEU A 29 12.16 20.40 -9.89
N ARG A 30 12.22 20.88 -11.14
CA ARG A 30 12.40 22.31 -11.48
C ARG A 30 12.01 22.62 -12.93
N ILE A 31 10.78 23.11 -13.14
CA ILE A 31 10.40 23.97 -14.28
C ILE A 31 9.45 25.04 -13.71
N GLN A 32 9.70 26.31 -14.02
CA GLN A 32 8.89 27.45 -13.59
C GLN A 32 7.73 27.71 -14.56
N PRO A 33 6.61 28.33 -14.10
CA PRO A 33 5.47 28.62 -14.97
C PRO A 33 5.75 29.84 -15.87
N GLY A 34 5.65 29.63 -17.18
CA GLY A 34 5.55 30.70 -18.18
C GLY A 34 4.08 30.98 -18.54
N SER A 35 3.69 32.25 -18.50
CA SER A 35 2.38 32.76 -18.89
C SER A 35 2.14 32.74 -20.42
N VAL A 36 0.88 32.65 -20.88
CA VAL A 36 0.23 33.62 -21.81
C VAL A 36 -1.20 33.19 -22.23
N TYR A 37 -2.16 34.08 -21.93
CA TYR A 37 -3.44 34.42 -22.59
C TYR A 37 -4.60 33.41 -22.90
N SER A 38 -5.70 33.70 -22.20
CA SER A 38 -7.13 33.72 -22.57
C SER A 38 -7.62 33.33 -23.97
N SER A 39 -8.82 32.71 -23.99
CA SER A 39 -9.99 33.29 -24.68
C SER A 39 -11.31 32.91 -23.97
N THR A 40 -12.36 33.70 -24.20
CA THR A 40 -13.66 33.65 -23.50
C THR A 40 -14.77 33.06 -24.35
N ASN A 41 -15.66 32.22 -23.78
CA ASN A 41 -17.08 32.57 -23.58
C ASN A 41 -17.92 31.48 -22.87
N PRO A 42 -19.09 31.84 -22.27
CA PRO A 42 -19.90 30.94 -21.43
C PRO A 42 -21.22 30.45 -22.07
N LEU A 43 -22.06 29.77 -21.25
CA LEU A 43 -23.45 29.28 -21.45
C LEU A 43 -23.55 27.87 -22.07
N ARG A 44 -24.19 26.88 -21.44
CA ARG A 44 -25.58 26.88 -20.92
C ARG A 44 -25.83 25.88 -19.78
N ASN A 45 -26.81 26.20 -18.92
CA ASN A 45 -27.46 25.26 -18.01
C ASN A 45 -28.39 24.28 -18.75
N SER A 46 -28.46 23.04 -18.25
CA SER A 46 -29.66 22.20 -18.32
C SER A 46 -29.76 21.37 -17.04
N ASN A 47 -30.84 21.57 -16.28
CA ASN A 47 -31.11 20.92 -14.99
C ASN A 47 -31.63 19.47 -15.17
N PRO A 48 -31.69 18.66 -14.09
CA PRO A 48 -31.70 17.20 -14.20
C PRO A 48 -33.06 16.60 -14.57
N ILE A 49 -33.02 15.43 -15.22
CA ILE A 49 -34.19 14.59 -15.47
C ILE A 49 -34.48 13.75 -14.22
N ALA A 50 -35.67 13.93 -13.64
CA ALA A 50 -36.15 13.14 -12.51
C ALA A 50 -36.69 11.78 -12.97
N CYS A 51 -36.44 10.74 -12.18
CA CYS A 51 -37.04 9.42 -12.38
C CYS A 51 -38.56 9.48 -12.17
N LYS A 52 -39.31 8.84 -13.07
CA LYS A 52 -40.70 8.44 -12.81
C LYS A 52 -40.73 6.94 -12.52
N ALA A 53 -41.48 6.55 -11.52
CA ALA A 53 -41.95 5.18 -11.37
C ALA A 53 -43.24 5.02 -12.19
N ASP A 54 -43.36 3.89 -12.89
CA ASP A 54 -44.62 3.41 -13.44
C ASP A 54 -44.81 1.97 -12.96
N ASP A 55 -45.90 1.71 -12.25
CA ASP A 55 -46.31 0.38 -11.84
C ASP A 55 -46.87 -0.39 -13.03
N ASN A 56 -46.48 -1.66 -13.20
CA ASN A 56 -47.39 -2.62 -13.84
C ASN A 56 -47.08 -4.08 -13.47
N GLU A 57 -48.14 -4.78 -13.08
CA GLU A 57 -48.13 -6.16 -12.62
C GLU A 57 -48.69 -7.08 -13.71
N SER A 58 -47.91 -8.05 -14.19
CA SER A 58 -48.50 -9.26 -14.79
C SER A 58 -47.58 -10.48 -14.72
N SER A 59 -48.08 -11.56 -14.13
CA SER A 59 -47.53 -12.92 -14.21
C SER A 59 -47.28 -13.37 -15.66
N ASN A 60 -46.38 -14.32 -16.00
CA ASN A 60 -46.33 -15.68 -15.43
C ASN A 60 -45.15 -16.52 -15.99
N LYS A 61 -44.85 -17.65 -15.31
CA LYS A 61 -44.10 -18.86 -15.79
C LYS A 61 -42.56 -18.84 -15.95
N THR A 62 -41.91 -19.20 -14.83
CA THR A 62 -40.98 -20.35 -14.70
C THR A 62 -39.85 -20.57 -15.72
N ALA A 63 -38.62 -20.29 -15.29
CA ALA A 63 -37.47 -21.16 -15.53
C ALA A 63 -36.59 -21.21 -14.26
N ASN A 64 -36.29 -22.42 -13.76
CA ASN A 64 -35.43 -22.59 -12.58
C ASN A 64 -33.97 -22.35 -12.94
N SER A 65 -33.34 -21.35 -12.32
CA SER A 65 -31.88 -21.29 -12.16
C SER A 65 -31.51 -20.77 -10.77
N ALA A 66 -31.80 -21.58 -9.75
CA ALA A 66 -31.28 -21.39 -8.41
C ALA A 66 -29.77 -21.75 -8.37
N GLY A 67 -28.95 -20.96 -9.05
CA GLY A 67 -27.51 -20.90 -8.78
C GLY A 67 -27.33 -20.20 -7.45
N THR A 68 -27.09 -20.97 -6.40
CA THR A 68 -27.07 -20.49 -5.02
C THR A 68 -25.91 -19.53 -4.78
N ALA A 69 -26.00 -18.71 -3.72
CA ALA A 69 -24.90 -17.82 -3.32
C ALA A 69 -23.58 -18.58 -3.07
N SER A 70 -23.66 -19.87 -2.70
CA SER A 70 -22.52 -20.79 -2.59
C SER A 70 -21.76 -20.97 -3.90
N ASP A 71 -22.45 -21.02 -5.05
CA ASP A 71 -21.82 -21.25 -6.36
C ASP A 71 -21.04 -20.03 -6.83
N HIS A 72 -21.43 -18.83 -6.37
CA HIS A 72 -20.73 -17.58 -6.63
C HIS A 72 -19.53 -17.43 -5.69
N ALA A 73 -19.70 -17.72 -4.39
CA ALA A 73 -18.62 -17.69 -3.42
C ALA A 73 -17.51 -18.72 -3.74
N GLY A 74 -17.88 -19.95 -4.13
CA GLY A 74 -16.94 -21.00 -4.54
C GLY A 74 -16.10 -20.58 -5.74
N LYS A 75 -16.74 -20.13 -6.82
CA LYS A 75 -16.05 -19.63 -8.03
C LYS A 75 -15.10 -18.47 -7.73
N PHE A 76 -15.40 -17.61 -6.76
CA PHE A 76 -14.53 -16.49 -6.42
C PHE A 76 -13.30 -16.93 -5.61
N SER A 77 -13.49 -17.86 -4.66
CA SER A 77 -12.40 -18.55 -3.96
C SER A 77 -11.44 -19.21 -4.95
N ASP A 78 -11.94 -19.95 -5.94
CA ASP A 78 -11.12 -20.64 -6.95
C ASP A 78 -10.23 -19.67 -7.75
N ARG A 79 -10.76 -18.48 -8.07
CA ARG A 79 -10.02 -17.44 -8.81
C ARG A 79 -8.88 -16.86 -7.97
N ILE A 80 -9.16 -16.50 -6.73
CA ILE A 80 -8.16 -16.01 -5.77
C ILE A 80 -7.07 -17.07 -5.56
N GLN A 81 -7.44 -18.32 -5.29
CA GLN A 81 -6.50 -19.44 -5.11
C GLN A 81 -5.59 -19.66 -6.33
N LYS A 82 -6.07 -19.37 -7.54
CA LYS A 82 -5.28 -19.51 -8.77
C LYS A 82 -4.23 -18.42 -8.97
N VAL A 83 -4.46 -17.20 -8.46
CA VAL A 83 -3.54 -16.05 -8.61
C VAL A 83 -2.72 -15.75 -7.36
N MET A 84 -3.11 -16.31 -6.21
CA MET A 84 -2.37 -16.24 -4.96
C MET A 84 -1.24 -17.26 -4.95
N ILE A 85 -0.05 -16.82 -4.53
CA ILE A 85 1.07 -17.68 -4.18
C ILE A 85 1.31 -17.65 -2.67
N HIS A 86 1.94 -18.69 -2.13
CA HIS A 86 2.43 -18.72 -0.76
C HIS A 86 3.88 -19.19 -0.78
N GLY A 87 4.80 -18.31 -0.39
CA GLY A 87 6.21 -18.66 -0.31
C GLY A 87 6.57 -19.38 0.99
N ASN A 88 7.77 -19.98 1.04
CA ASN A 88 8.20 -20.82 2.15
C ASN A 88 9.33 -20.21 3.01
N GLY A 89 9.70 -18.96 2.76
CA GLY A 89 10.77 -18.29 3.51
C GLY A 89 12.18 -18.77 3.17
N SER A 90 12.51 -19.01 1.89
CA SER A 90 13.92 -19.19 1.49
C SER A 90 14.68 -17.86 1.40
N TYR A 91 13.95 -16.74 1.30
CA TYR A 91 14.47 -15.37 1.29
C TYR A 91 15.59 -15.15 0.26
N ASN A 92 15.25 -15.24 -1.03
CA ASN A 92 16.14 -14.96 -2.17
C ASN A 92 16.38 -13.44 -2.34
N LEU A 93 16.71 -12.77 -1.24
CA LEU A 93 16.89 -11.32 -1.16
C LEU A 93 18.09 -10.85 -1.98
N ARG A 94 17.98 -9.65 -2.55
CA ARG A 94 19.08 -8.96 -3.23
C ARG A 94 20.31 -8.82 -2.31
N PRO A 95 21.54 -8.86 -2.86
CA PRO A 95 22.77 -8.61 -2.12
C PRO A 95 22.69 -7.32 -1.28
N GLY A 96 23.17 -7.39 -0.04
CA GLY A 96 23.17 -6.25 0.89
C GLY A 96 21.88 -6.04 1.71
N LEU A 97 20.80 -6.79 1.46
CA LEU A 97 19.57 -6.68 2.28
C LEU A 97 19.58 -7.55 3.55
N ARG A 98 20.22 -8.73 3.53
CA ARG A 98 20.15 -9.72 4.63
C ARG A 98 20.60 -9.23 6.01
N ASN A 99 21.48 -8.23 6.08
CA ASN A 99 22.06 -7.72 7.33
C ASN A 99 21.50 -6.34 7.73
N LYS A 100 20.35 -5.92 7.19
CA LYS A 100 19.74 -4.64 7.53
C LYS A 100 18.92 -4.71 8.82
N ASP A 101 18.92 -3.61 9.57
CA ASP A 101 18.06 -3.45 10.73
C ASP A 101 16.66 -2.90 10.43
N SER A 102 16.48 -2.27 9.26
CA SER A 102 15.19 -1.92 8.65
C SER A 102 15.23 -2.27 7.17
N PHE A 103 14.12 -2.77 6.64
CA PHE A 103 13.85 -2.81 5.22
C PHE A 103 13.05 -1.58 4.77
N SER A 104 12.26 -1.00 5.67
CA SER A 104 11.44 0.20 5.45
C SER A 104 12.23 1.47 5.14
N GLN A 105 11.57 2.46 4.52
CA GLN A 105 12.21 3.72 4.09
C GLN A 105 12.57 4.66 5.25
N TYR A 106 11.68 4.78 6.25
CA TYR A 106 11.76 5.74 7.34
C TYR A 106 11.74 5.10 8.74
N GLY A 107 11.84 3.77 8.82
CA GLY A 107 11.82 3.02 10.08
C GLY A 107 10.40 2.66 10.56
N GLN A 108 9.43 2.62 9.65
CA GLN A 108 8.06 2.18 9.91
C GLN A 108 8.06 0.77 10.52
N ASP A 109 8.80 -0.16 9.92
CA ASP A 109 8.96 -1.55 10.37
C ASP A 109 9.47 -1.69 11.81
N LYS A 110 10.50 -0.91 12.18
CA LYS A 110 11.01 -0.81 13.56
C LYS A 110 9.98 -0.23 14.51
N TYR A 111 9.23 0.79 14.08
CA TYR A 111 8.19 1.38 14.91
C TYR A 111 7.07 0.37 15.22
N ILE A 112 6.65 -0.44 14.24
CA ILE A 112 5.68 -1.53 14.46
C ILE A 112 6.24 -2.62 15.37
N SER A 113 7.49 -3.05 15.17
CA SER A 113 8.15 -4.04 16.03
C SER A 113 8.20 -3.57 17.50
N ASN A 114 8.48 -2.27 17.74
CA ASN A 114 8.46 -1.67 19.07
C ASN A 114 7.04 -1.49 19.63
N LEU A 115 6.08 -1.01 18.83
CA LEU A 115 4.68 -0.75 19.22
C LEU A 115 3.92 -2.04 19.57
N THR A 116 4.36 -3.16 19.02
CA THR A 116 3.86 -4.52 19.30
C THR A 116 4.71 -5.25 20.34
N GLU A 117 5.65 -4.56 21.00
CA GLU A 117 6.50 -5.09 22.08
C GLU A 117 7.26 -6.37 21.69
N GLY A 118 7.71 -6.44 20.43
CA GLY A 118 8.40 -7.60 19.89
C GLY A 118 7.51 -8.84 19.70
N LYS A 119 6.17 -8.68 19.65
CA LYS A 119 5.21 -9.74 19.35
C LYS A 119 5.72 -10.66 18.23
N ARG A 120 5.56 -11.96 18.41
CA ARG A 120 5.86 -12.98 17.40
C ARG A 120 4.60 -13.60 16.83
N ASN A 121 4.71 -14.23 15.66
CA ASN A 121 3.62 -14.93 14.97
C ASN A 121 2.41 -14.01 14.72
N GLY A 122 2.65 -12.75 14.37
CA GLY A 122 1.61 -11.84 13.92
C GLY A 122 1.26 -12.03 12.45
N PHE A 123 0.11 -11.48 12.04
CA PHE A 123 -0.32 -11.44 10.64
C PHE A 123 -0.25 -10.00 10.10
N PHE A 124 0.48 -9.76 9.02
CA PHE A 124 0.51 -8.45 8.36
C PHE A 124 -0.26 -8.42 7.03
N ILE A 125 -0.62 -7.22 6.58
CA ILE A 125 -0.96 -6.93 5.19
C ILE A 125 -0.07 -5.78 4.72
N GLU A 126 0.47 -5.88 3.51
CA GLU A 126 1.21 -4.81 2.84
C GLU A 126 0.67 -4.62 1.43
N ILE A 127 0.08 -3.46 1.18
CA ILE A 127 -0.45 -3.05 -0.12
C ILE A 127 0.47 -1.99 -0.70
N GLY A 128 0.85 -2.17 -1.97
CA GLY A 128 1.99 -1.47 -2.57
C GLY A 128 3.30 -2.21 -2.33
N ALA A 129 3.27 -3.55 -2.36
CA ALA A 129 4.41 -4.39 -1.99
C ALA A 129 5.65 -4.26 -2.92
N HIS A 130 5.53 -3.56 -4.06
CA HIS A 130 6.62 -3.25 -4.99
C HIS A 130 7.39 -4.53 -5.39
N ASP A 131 8.65 -4.68 -5.02
CA ASP A 131 9.47 -5.87 -5.38
C ASP A 131 9.57 -6.89 -4.24
N GLY A 132 8.74 -6.72 -3.20
CA GLY A 132 8.62 -7.59 -2.04
C GLY A 132 9.72 -7.41 -1.00
N GLN A 133 10.74 -6.57 -1.22
CA GLN A 133 11.94 -6.51 -0.37
C GLN A 133 12.54 -5.11 -0.15
N SER A 134 12.43 -4.23 -1.15
CA SER A 134 12.95 -2.87 -1.10
C SER A 134 11.91 -1.96 -0.45
N LEU A 135 12.31 -1.19 0.57
CA LEU A 135 11.44 -0.27 1.31
C LEU A 135 10.26 -0.94 2.05
N SER A 136 10.21 -2.28 2.11
CA SER A 136 9.09 -3.01 2.70
C SER A 136 8.93 -2.73 4.19
N ASN A 137 7.68 -2.42 4.58
CA ASN A 137 7.27 -2.13 5.94
C ASN A 137 7.05 -3.38 6.80
N THR A 138 7.00 -4.59 6.19
CA THR A 138 6.70 -5.85 6.90
C THR A 138 7.81 -6.89 6.90
N LEU A 139 8.77 -6.83 5.96
CA LEU A 139 9.83 -7.84 5.83
C LEU A 139 10.67 -8.01 7.12
N LEU A 140 10.85 -6.94 7.90
CA LEU A 140 11.52 -7.02 9.21
C LEU A 140 10.74 -7.87 10.21
N LEU A 141 9.41 -7.73 10.25
CA LEU A 141 8.52 -8.44 11.17
C LEU A 141 8.47 -9.93 10.82
N GLU A 142 8.45 -10.24 9.52
CA GLU A 142 8.56 -11.59 8.99
C GLU A 142 9.88 -12.25 9.44
N MET A 143 11.02 -11.63 9.10
CA MET A 143 12.35 -12.21 9.34
C MET A 143 12.79 -12.22 10.81
N LYS A 144 12.50 -11.18 11.60
CA LYS A 144 12.96 -11.07 13.00
C LYS A 144 11.93 -11.55 14.03
N ASN A 145 10.64 -11.47 13.72
CA ASN A 145 9.57 -11.79 14.66
C ASN A 145 8.74 -13.04 14.26
N ASN A 146 9.10 -13.73 13.16
CA ASN A 146 8.36 -14.89 12.63
C ASN A 146 6.88 -14.56 12.36
N TRP A 147 6.62 -13.37 11.83
CA TRP A 147 5.30 -13.05 11.30
C TRP A 147 5.08 -13.74 9.96
N THR A 148 3.82 -13.85 9.56
CA THR A 148 3.42 -14.12 8.17
C THR A 148 2.41 -13.05 7.76
N GLY A 149 1.88 -13.10 6.56
CA GLY A 149 0.98 -12.05 6.08
C GLY A 149 0.64 -12.17 4.61
N LEU A 150 0.16 -11.06 4.06
CA LEU A 150 -0.28 -10.92 2.68
C LEU A 150 0.40 -9.71 2.02
N LEU A 151 1.06 -9.94 0.89
CA LEU A 151 1.54 -8.90 -0.02
C LEU A 151 0.55 -8.70 -1.16
N ILE A 152 0.16 -7.46 -1.42
CA ILE A 152 -0.73 -7.09 -2.52
C ILE A 152 -0.02 -6.07 -3.41
N GLU A 153 0.05 -6.38 -4.69
CA GLU A 153 0.66 -5.52 -5.71
C GLU A 153 -0.20 -5.54 -6.97
N ALA A 154 -0.62 -4.37 -7.44
CA ALA A 154 -1.45 -4.24 -8.63
C ALA A 154 -0.64 -4.37 -9.92
N ASN A 155 0.62 -3.92 -9.92
CA ASN A 155 1.47 -3.93 -11.10
C ASN A 155 1.95 -5.36 -11.45
N PRO A 156 1.52 -5.96 -12.57
CA PRO A 156 1.93 -7.31 -12.94
C PRO A 156 3.40 -7.41 -13.33
N ASN A 157 4.08 -6.30 -13.66
CA ASN A 157 5.52 -6.30 -13.93
C ASN A 157 6.33 -6.44 -12.63
N MET A 158 5.73 -6.14 -11.48
CA MET A 158 6.35 -6.20 -10.15
C MET A 158 6.15 -7.57 -9.47
N PHE A 159 5.00 -8.20 -9.68
CA PHE A 159 4.67 -9.46 -9.02
C PHE A 159 5.66 -10.63 -9.24
N PRO A 160 6.27 -10.82 -10.43
CA PRO A 160 7.34 -11.81 -10.61
C PRO A 160 8.56 -11.56 -9.71
N LEU A 161 8.85 -10.30 -9.37
CA LEU A 161 9.92 -9.97 -8.43
C LEU A 161 9.54 -10.37 -7.01
N ILE A 162 8.32 -10.07 -6.56
CA ILE A 162 7.78 -10.52 -5.25
C ILE A 162 7.88 -12.05 -5.14
N ALA A 163 7.39 -12.77 -6.16
CA ALA A 163 7.45 -14.22 -6.23
C ALA A 163 8.88 -14.76 -6.15
N SER A 164 9.84 -14.10 -6.81
CA SER A 164 11.25 -14.51 -6.82
C SER A 164 11.91 -14.46 -5.44
N VAL A 165 11.50 -13.53 -4.55
CA VAL A 165 12.04 -13.41 -3.18
C VAL A 165 11.66 -14.60 -2.30
N ASN A 166 10.51 -15.24 -2.56
CA ASN A 166 10.02 -16.41 -1.81
C ASN A 166 10.01 -16.19 -0.28
N ARG A 167 9.30 -15.11 0.12
CA ARG A 167 8.98 -14.74 1.51
C ARG A 167 8.06 -15.77 2.18
N ASN A 168 8.04 -15.82 3.51
CA ASN A 168 7.16 -16.69 4.31
C ASN A 168 5.76 -16.06 4.46
N CYS A 169 5.13 -15.74 3.34
CA CYS A 169 3.86 -15.03 3.29
C CYS A 169 3.08 -15.37 2.02
N TYR A 170 1.79 -15.01 2.03
CA TYR A 170 0.97 -14.99 0.83
C TYR A 170 1.32 -13.76 -0.03
N ALA A 171 1.18 -13.88 -1.33
CA ALA A 171 1.23 -12.75 -2.24
C ALA A 171 0.21 -12.92 -3.37
N ILE A 172 -0.40 -11.81 -3.81
CA ILE A 172 -1.40 -11.80 -4.90
C ILE A 172 -1.19 -10.59 -5.82
N ASN A 173 -1.29 -10.81 -7.13
CA ASN A 173 -1.34 -9.72 -8.10
C ASN A 173 -2.79 -9.31 -8.32
N CYS A 174 -3.22 -8.26 -7.63
CA CYS A 174 -4.55 -7.68 -7.79
C CYS A 174 -4.60 -6.24 -7.27
N CYS A 175 -5.72 -5.57 -7.56
CA CYS A 175 -6.15 -4.42 -6.79
C CYS A 175 -7.07 -4.85 -5.63
N LEU A 176 -7.19 -4.00 -4.61
CA LEU A 176 -8.33 -4.07 -3.69
C LEU A 176 -9.41 -3.10 -4.13
N GLY A 177 -10.66 -3.46 -3.82
CA GLY A 177 -11.84 -2.67 -4.11
C GLY A 177 -13.09 -3.53 -3.92
N TYR A 178 -14.20 -3.11 -4.50
CA TYR A 178 -15.41 -3.94 -4.52
C TYR A 178 -15.23 -5.16 -5.44
N THR A 179 -15.68 -6.33 -4.99
CA THR A 179 -15.58 -7.60 -5.73
C THR A 179 -16.26 -7.53 -7.10
N ASN A 180 -15.67 -8.19 -8.10
CA ASN A 180 -16.04 -8.15 -9.53
C ASN A 180 -15.85 -6.80 -10.22
N THR A 181 -14.95 -5.95 -9.71
CA THR A 181 -14.47 -4.77 -10.44
C THR A 181 -13.08 -5.02 -11.01
N SER A 182 -12.73 -4.28 -12.06
CA SER A 182 -11.36 -4.15 -12.53
C SER A 182 -11.02 -2.68 -12.65
N LEU A 183 -9.81 -2.30 -12.23
CA LEU A 183 -9.32 -0.93 -12.33
C LEU A 183 -8.22 -0.86 -13.38
N THR A 184 -8.21 0.24 -14.14
CA THR A 184 -7.11 0.57 -15.03
C THR A 184 -6.03 1.33 -14.27
N PHE A 185 -4.79 0.90 -14.43
CA PHE A 185 -3.61 1.53 -13.86
C PHE A 185 -2.71 2.02 -15.00
N THR A 186 -2.15 3.22 -14.83
CA THR A 186 -1.06 3.72 -15.66
C THR A 186 0.27 3.29 -15.03
N LEU A 187 1.17 2.71 -15.83
CA LEU A 187 2.48 2.18 -15.41
C LEU A 187 3.65 3.02 -15.97
N HIS A 188 4.72 3.14 -15.18
CA HIS A 188 5.98 3.76 -15.60
C HIS A 188 7.17 3.01 -14.98
N GLY A 189 7.50 1.85 -15.56
CA GLY A 189 8.48 0.93 -14.99
C GLY A 189 8.00 0.39 -13.63
N PHE A 190 8.68 0.80 -12.57
CA PHE A 190 8.34 0.40 -11.19
C PHE A 190 7.21 1.24 -10.58
N LEU A 191 6.87 2.41 -11.14
CA LEU A 191 5.80 3.28 -10.64
C LEU A 191 4.44 2.89 -11.22
N THR A 192 3.38 3.07 -10.42
CA THR A 192 2.03 2.58 -10.72
C THR A 192 0.99 3.50 -10.08
N SER A 193 -0.08 3.82 -10.80
CA SER A 193 -1.18 4.62 -10.26
C SER A 193 -2.52 4.21 -10.86
N ALA A 194 -3.55 4.12 -10.02
CA ALA A 194 -4.90 3.84 -10.48
C ALA A 194 -5.50 5.06 -11.19
N ASP A 195 -5.99 4.89 -12.42
CA ASP A 195 -6.53 5.99 -13.23
C ASP A 195 -7.72 6.71 -12.56
N VAL A 196 -8.43 6.03 -11.64
CA VAL A 196 -9.56 6.58 -10.88
C VAL A 196 -9.17 7.60 -9.81
N VAL A 197 -7.91 7.61 -9.36
CA VAL A 197 -7.42 8.47 -8.26
C VAL A 197 -6.03 9.11 -8.51
N ILE A 198 -5.41 8.91 -9.68
CA ILE A 198 -4.09 9.46 -10.00
C ILE A 198 -3.97 10.98 -9.81
N THR A 199 -3.13 11.38 -8.85
CA THR A 199 -2.96 12.78 -8.46
C THR A 199 -1.94 13.54 -9.28
N ALA A 200 -1.95 14.87 -9.19
CA ALA A 200 -1.07 15.74 -9.96
C ALA A 200 0.42 15.53 -9.61
N GLN A 201 0.73 15.21 -8.35
CA GLN A 201 2.09 14.91 -7.90
C GLN A 201 2.59 13.60 -8.49
N HIS A 202 1.81 12.51 -8.35
CA HIS A 202 2.17 11.22 -8.91
C HIS A 202 2.25 11.28 -10.44
N ARG A 203 1.26 11.88 -11.12
CA ARG A 203 1.28 12.13 -12.58
C ARG A 203 2.55 12.85 -13.04
N LYS A 204 3.13 13.73 -12.21
CA LYS A 204 4.40 14.41 -12.50
C LYS A 204 5.62 13.49 -12.30
N ARG A 205 5.60 12.58 -11.31
CA ARG A 205 6.60 11.49 -11.18
C ARG A 205 6.56 10.55 -12.40
N MET A 206 5.36 10.28 -12.93
CA MET A 206 5.09 9.40 -14.08
C MET A 206 5.53 9.97 -15.45
N GLY A 207 5.94 11.24 -15.54
CA GLY A 207 6.72 11.78 -16.67
C GLY A 207 6.12 11.74 -18.09
N GLY A 208 4.86 11.34 -18.27
CA GLY A 208 4.27 11.06 -19.59
C GLY A 208 4.05 9.58 -19.91
N ALA A 209 3.97 8.73 -18.88
CA ALA A 209 3.60 7.32 -18.93
C ALA A 209 2.39 7.01 -19.84
N ASN A 210 2.53 5.96 -20.67
CA ASN A 210 1.53 5.54 -21.65
C ASN A 210 1.10 4.08 -21.53
N GLU A 211 1.83 3.24 -20.79
CA GLU A 211 1.43 1.85 -20.58
C GLU A 211 0.24 1.81 -19.63
N LYS A 212 -0.85 1.19 -20.08
CA LYS A 212 -2.05 0.98 -19.26
C LYS A 212 -2.31 -0.51 -19.11
N VAL A 213 -2.55 -0.93 -17.88
CA VAL A 213 -2.97 -2.30 -17.56
C VAL A 213 -4.32 -2.27 -16.86
N THR A 214 -5.17 -3.25 -17.14
CA THR A 214 -6.40 -3.47 -16.38
C THR A 214 -6.17 -4.64 -15.45
N VAL A 215 -6.32 -4.39 -14.15
CA VAL A 215 -6.07 -5.34 -13.07
C VAL A 215 -7.40 -5.69 -12.43
N GLU A 216 -7.61 -6.97 -12.14
CA GLU A 216 -8.81 -7.40 -11.41
C GLU A 216 -8.71 -7.05 -9.93
N CYS A 217 -9.82 -6.58 -9.36
CA CYS A 217 -9.93 -6.30 -7.94
C CYS A 217 -10.74 -7.37 -7.20
N TYR A 218 -10.27 -7.68 -5.99
CA TYR A 218 -10.95 -8.55 -5.04
C TYR A 218 -11.28 -7.76 -3.78
N SER A 219 -12.38 -8.08 -3.11
CA SER A 219 -12.60 -7.54 -1.75
C SER A 219 -11.54 -8.10 -0.81
N LEU A 220 -11.10 -7.30 0.16
CA LEU A 220 -10.14 -7.77 1.16
C LEU A 220 -10.68 -8.98 1.93
N LEU A 221 -11.98 -8.98 2.21
CA LEU A 221 -12.66 -10.05 2.91
C LEU A 221 -12.57 -11.39 2.17
N ASP A 222 -12.75 -11.40 0.86
CA ASP A 222 -12.67 -12.63 0.06
C ASP A 222 -11.25 -13.20 0.04
N VAL A 223 -10.24 -12.34 -0.10
CA VAL A 223 -8.82 -12.74 -0.05
C VAL A 223 -8.46 -13.30 1.33
N LEU A 224 -8.92 -12.66 2.40
CA LEU A 224 -8.72 -13.08 3.78
C LEU A 224 -9.48 -14.38 4.14
N ASN A 225 -10.68 -14.59 3.58
CA ASN A 225 -11.42 -15.84 3.71
C ASN A 225 -10.66 -17.02 3.08
N VAL A 226 -10.01 -16.82 1.93
CA VAL A 226 -9.17 -17.85 1.27
C VAL A 226 -7.92 -18.18 2.09
N ILE A 227 -7.32 -17.20 2.75
CA ILE A 227 -6.18 -17.40 3.67
C ILE A 227 -6.62 -18.07 4.98
N GLY A 228 -7.87 -17.90 5.39
CA GLY A 228 -8.41 -18.45 6.64
C GLY A 228 -8.13 -17.59 7.88
N THR A 229 -7.85 -16.30 7.72
CA THR A 229 -7.74 -15.34 8.84
C THR A 229 -8.57 -14.10 8.57
N LYS A 230 -9.20 -13.54 9.60
CA LYS A 230 -9.80 -12.19 9.58
C LYS A 230 -9.09 -11.22 10.53
N LYS A 231 -7.99 -11.66 11.15
CA LYS A 231 -7.22 -10.89 12.11
C LYS A 231 -5.90 -10.43 11.50
N VAL A 232 -5.63 -9.14 11.64
CA VAL A 232 -4.46 -8.45 11.10
C VAL A 232 -3.83 -7.63 12.23
N ASP A 233 -2.56 -7.89 12.52
CA ASP A 233 -1.83 -7.17 13.56
C ASP A 233 -1.19 -5.89 13.04
N HIS A 234 -0.85 -5.84 11.76
CA HIS A 234 -0.34 -4.64 11.08
C HIS A 234 -0.83 -4.57 9.63
N PHE A 235 -1.34 -3.41 9.22
CA PHE A 235 -1.77 -3.11 7.86
C PHE A 235 -0.96 -1.93 7.33
N SER A 236 -0.09 -2.17 6.36
CA SER A 236 0.66 -1.15 5.62
C SER A 236 -0.07 -0.82 4.32
N LEU A 237 -0.39 0.46 4.14
CA LEU A 237 -1.16 0.98 3.02
C LEU A 237 -0.40 2.16 2.39
N ASP A 238 0.31 1.89 1.31
CA ASP A 238 1.12 2.84 0.55
C ASP A 238 0.84 2.61 -0.94
N VAL A 239 -0.11 3.39 -1.51
CA VAL A 239 -0.64 3.16 -2.86
C VAL A 239 -0.74 4.46 -3.67
N GLU A 240 0.09 5.45 -3.32
CA GLU A 240 0.35 6.67 -4.07
C GLU A 240 -0.92 7.50 -4.39
N GLY A 241 -1.89 7.52 -3.47
CA GLY A 241 -3.11 8.34 -3.51
C GLY A 241 -4.44 7.58 -3.49
N ALA A 242 -4.42 6.24 -3.47
CA ALA A 242 -5.61 5.40 -3.47
C ALA A 242 -6.07 4.95 -2.06
N GLU A 243 -5.46 5.49 -1.00
CA GLU A 243 -5.58 4.96 0.36
C GLU A 243 -7.02 5.06 0.87
N LEU A 244 -7.67 6.21 0.69
CA LEU A 244 -9.06 6.41 1.13
C LEU A 244 -10.04 5.47 0.40
N TYR A 245 -9.84 5.21 -0.89
CA TYR A 245 -10.65 4.26 -1.67
C TYR A 245 -10.52 2.83 -1.13
N ILE A 246 -9.31 2.42 -0.73
CA ILE A 246 -9.09 1.11 -0.12
C ILE A 246 -9.71 1.05 1.28
N LEU A 247 -9.58 2.10 2.11
CA LEU A 247 -10.18 2.18 3.44
C LEU A 247 -11.73 2.11 3.40
N GLU A 248 -12.35 2.77 2.41
CA GLU A 248 -13.80 2.72 2.15
C GLU A 248 -14.30 1.33 1.67
N ALA A 249 -13.40 0.49 1.14
CA ALA A 249 -13.71 -0.87 0.66
C ALA A 249 -13.46 -1.98 1.70
N ILE A 250 -12.93 -1.68 2.89
CA ILE A 250 -12.73 -2.66 3.97
C ILE A 250 -14.07 -2.99 4.64
N ASP A 251 -14.35 -4.28 4.86
CA ASP A 251 -15.45 -4.71 5.73
C ASP A 251 -15.02 -4.64 7.21
N TRP A 252 -15.17 -3.44 7.78
CA TRP A 252 -14.82 -3.12 9.17
C TRP A 252 -15.62 -3.91 10.23
N ASN A 253 -16.72 -4.59 9.85
CA ASN A 253 -17.49 -5.44 10.76
C ASN A 253 -16.90 -6.86 10.85
N GLN A 254 -16.22 -7.31 9.80
CA GLN A 254 -15.68 -8.67 9.72
C GLN A 254 -14.17 -8.76 9.90
N ILE A 255 -13.43 -7.70 9.59
CA ILE A 255 -11.95 -7.70 9.57
C ILE A 255 -11.42 -6.94 10.79
N ASP A 256 -10.65 -7.62 11.64
CA ASP A 256 -10.07 -7.06 12.86
C ASP A 256 -8.61 -6.64 12.65
N ILE A 257 -8.34 -5.33 12.67
CA ILE A 257 -7.01 -4.76 12.37
C ILE A 257 -6.51 -3.97 13.60
N ASP A 258 -5.42 -4.38 14.26
CA ASP A 258 -4.91 -3.68 15.47
C ASP A 258 -4.20 -2.36 15.11
N VAL A 259 -3.29 -2.39 14.12
CA VAL A 259 -2.45 -1.22 13.76
C VAL A 259 -2.44 -0.98 12.25
N PHE A 260 -2.55 0.28 11.85
CA PHE A 260 -2.31 0.75 10.48
C PHE A 260 -1.04 1.61 10.38
N THR A 261 -0.40 1.54 9.21
CA THR A 261 0.52 2.53 8.64
C THR A 261 -0.07 2.94 7.30
N ILE A 262 -0.29 4.24 7.08
CA ILE A 262 -1.00 4.74 5.89
C ILE A 262 -0.20 5.91 5.31
N GLU A 263 0.10 5.89 4.01
CA GLU A 263 0.61 7.07 3.30
C GLU A 263 -0.46 8.18 3.36
N THR A 264 -0.09 9.36 3.84
CA THR A 264 -1.02 10.50 4.00
C THR A 264 -0.52 11.78 3.33
N ASP A 265 0.39 11.66 2.37
CA ASP A 265 0.80 12.76 1.47
C ASP A 265 -0.42 13.40 0.78
N GLN A 266 -1.50 12.63 0.63
CA GLN A 266 -2.76 13.04 0.01
C GLN A 266 -3.95 12.75 0.94
N HIS A 267 -4.99 13.57 0.85
CA HIS A 267 -6.26 13.40 1.58
C HIS A 267 -6.18 13.22 3.10
N ARG A 268 -5.05 13.58 3.74
CA ARG A 268 -4.77 13.39 5.17
C ARG A 268 -5.94 13.71 6.09
N ASP A 269 -6.54 14.89 5.98
CA ASP A 269 -7.65 15.29 6.87
C ASP A 269 -8.86 14.37 6.76
N LYS A 270 -9.15 13.84 5.56
CA LYS A 270 -10.21 12.84 5.35
C LYS A 270 -9.83 11.50 5.98
N ILE A 271 -8.60 11.02 5.76
CA ILE A 271 -8.10 9.77 6.34
C ILE A 271 -8.11 9.86 7.88
N MET A 272 -7.65 10.98 8.44
CA MET A 272 -7.65 11.25 9.88
C MET A 272 -9.07 11.24 10.49
N SER A 273 -10.08 11.81 9.80
CA SER A 273 -11.47 11.68 10.24
C SER A 273 -11.96 10.24 10.10
N PHE A 274 -11.79 9.64 8.92
CA PHE A 274 -12.26 8.28 8.63
C PHE A 274 -11.75 7.26 9.65
N MET A 275 -10.44 7.27 9.94
CA MET A 275 -9.84 6.37 10.94
C MET A 275 -10.36 6.66 12.36
N LYS A 276 -10.56 7.93 12.72
CA LYS A 276 -11.13 8.31 14.03
C LYS A 276 -12.56 7.81 14.19
N ASP A 277 -13.35 7.89 13.12
CA ASP A 277 -14.77 7.52 13.08
C ASP A 277 -14.94 5.98 13.09
N HIS A 278 -13.98 5.24 12.52
CA HIS A 278 -13.87 3.77 12.62
C HIS A 278 -13.19 3.28 13.91
N GLY A 279 -13.11 4.11 14.96
CA GLY A 279 -12.65 3.68 16.28
C GLY A 279 -11.13 3.55 16.44
N TYR A 280 -10.32 4.18 15.58
CA TYR A 280 -8.87 4.23 15.75
C TYR A 280 -8.44 5.51 16.49
N LYS A 281 -7.25 5.45 17.10
CA LYS A 281 -6.50 6.61 17.58
C LYS A 281 -5.26 6.79 16.72
N TRP A 282 -4.99 8.02 16.32
CA TRP A 282 -3.69 8.40 15.75
C TRP A 282 -2.60 8.28 16.83
N LEU A 283 -1.40 7.84 16.45
CA LEU A 283 -0.26 7.66 17.34
C LEU A 283 0.87 8.66 17.04
N LYS A 284 1.26 8.75 15.78
CA LYS A 284 2.36 9.59 15.27
C LYS A 284 2.35 9.63 13.75
N GLN A 285 3.17 10.52 13.20
CA GLN A 285 3.59 10.51 11.81
C GLN A 285 5.09 10.13 11.69
N LEU A 286 5.50 9.55 10.56
CA LEU A 286 6.88 9.44 10.10
C LEU A 286 6.93 9.88 8.63
N GLN A 287 7.41 11.10 8.36
CA GLN A 287 7.36 11.71 7.03
C GLN A 287 5.91 11.74 6.48
N GLY A 288 5.61 11.05 5.38
CA GLY A 288 4.25 10.94 4.83
C GLY A 288 3.36 9.93 5.55
N ASP A 289 3.91 9.00 6.35
CA ASP A 289 3.17 7.90 6.95
C ASP A 289 2.53 8.25 8.30
N ASP A 290 1.22 8.13 8.42
CA ASP A 290 0.53 8.17 9.71
C ASP A 290 0.28 6.77 10.29
N PHE A 291 0.43 6.67 11.61
CA PHE A 291 0.20 5.43 12.36
C PHE A 291 -1.07 5.54 13.19
N PHE A 292 -1.94 4.55 13.03
CA PHE A 292 -3.19 4.45 13.77
C PHE A 292 -3.26 3.12 14.53
N ARG A 293 -3.87 3.11 15.70
CA ARG A 293 -4.15 1.87 16.46
C ARG A 293 -5.61 1.82 16.88
N LYS A 294 -6.20 0.63 16.81
CA LYS A 294 -7.57 0.38 17.26
C LYS A 294 -7.69 0.78 18.74
N ARG A 295 -8.76 1.47 19.11
CA ARG A 295 -9.04 1.74 20.52
C ARG A 295 -9.47 0.45 21.22
N ARG A 296 -9.35 0.47 22.55
CA ARG A 296 -9.63 -0.65 23.46
C ARG A 296 -10.37 -0.10 24.69
N ASP A 297 -11.24 0.87 24.43
CA ASP A 297 -12.14 1.55 25.35
C ASP A 297 -13.36 0.68 25.69
#